data_AF-A0A3D9I4T3-F1
#
_entry.id   AF-A0A3D9I4T3-F1
#
_cell.length_a   1.000
_cell.length_b   1.000
_cell.length_c   1.000
_cell.angle_alpha   90.00
_cell.angle_beta   90.00
_cell.angle_gamma   90.00
#
_symmetry.space_group_name_H-M   'P 1'
#
loop_
_entity.id
_entity.type
_entity.pdbx_description
1 polymer ?
#
loop_
_entity_poly.entity_id
_entity_poly.type
_entity_poly.pdbx_seq_one_letter_code
_entity_poly.pdbx_strand_id
1 'polypeptide(L)'
;MTVKYRIPCSESDIFVLEKEDGFHLTIGSRVNPLSFGNKLAEYVSLGRAVDAAEKFCKVYTLIKEYGYHLESSNFQKDGMQSIPVPELLDKDISVEDMRDMLDKNALLHEA
;
A
#
# COMPACT_ATOMS: atom_id res chain seq x y z
N MET A 1 -19.88 8.57 3.43
CA MET A 1 -18.69 7.85 2.93
C MET A 1 -19.01 7.32 1.55
N THR A 2 -18.26 7.73 0.53
CA THR A 2 -18.55 7.42 -0.87
C THR A 2 -17.29 6.89 -1.56
N VAL A 3 -17.40 5.80 -2.32
CA VAL A 3 -16.27 5.30 -3.11
C VAL A 3 -16.07 6.21 -4.32
N LYS A 4 -14.89 6.81 -4.47
CA LYS A 4 -14.54 7.67 -5.61
C LYS A 4 -13.68 6.97 -6.64
N TYR A 5 -12.89 5.99 -6.19
CA TYR A 5 -11.99 5.23 -7.03
C TYR A 5 -11.84 3.82 -6.46
N ARG A 6 -11.72 2.84 -7.36
CA ARG A 6 -11.47 1.45 -7.02
C ARG A 6 -10.53 0.87 -8.07
N ILE A 7 -9.46 0.21 -7.63
CA ILE A 7 -8.63 -0.60 -8.52
C ILE A 7 -8.43 -2.01 -7.99
N PRO A 8 -8.43 -2.99 -8.90
CA PRO A 8 -8.04 -4.33 -8.54
C PRO A 8 -6.53 -4.40 -8.25
N CYS A 9 -6.16 -5.03 -7.12
CA CYS A 9 -4.75 -5.21 -6.76
C CYS A 9 -4.46 -6.55 -6.11
N SER A 10 -3.82 -7.45 -6.87
CA SER A 10 -3.62 -8.85 -6.48
C SER A 10 -4.97 -9.50 -6.07
N GLU A 11 -5.04 -10.08 -4.87
CA GLU A 11 -6.23 -10.69 -4.24
C GLU A 11 -7.14 -9.69 -3.50
N SER A 12 -6.80 -8.40 -3.53
CA SER A 12 -7.49 -7.32 -2.83
C SER A 12 -7.97 -6.24 -3.80
N ASP A 13 -8.75 -5.31 -3.30
CA ASP A 13 -9.12 -4.08 -3.98
C ASP A 13 -8.65 -2.88 -3.18
N ILE A 14 -8.15 -1.86 -3.88
CA ILE A 14 -7.77 -0.58 -3.29
C ILE A 14 -8.90 0.40 -3.55
N PHE A 15 -9.33 1.10 -2.51
CA PHE A 15 -10.42 2.05 -2.57
C PHE A 15 -9.96 3.43 -2.12
N VAL A 16 -10.38 4.46 -2.86
CA VAL A 16 -10.38 5.84 -2.39
C VAL A 16 -11.79 6.19 -1.94
N LEU A 17 -11.93 6.48 -0.64
CA LEU A 17 -13.20 6.80 -0.01
C LEU A 17 -13.25 8.28 0.34
N GLU A 18 -14.25 9.00 -0.15
CA GLU A 18 -14.55 10.36 0.31
C GLU A 18 -15.18 10.32 1.71
N LYS A 19 -14.62 11.16 2.58
CA LYS A 19 -15.02 11.44 3.97
C LYS A 19 -15.25 12.94 4.13
N GLU A 20 -15.75 13.36 5.28
CA GLU A 20 -16.07 14.77 5.55
C GLU A 20 -14.85 15.69 5.42
N ASP A 21 -13.66 15.21 5.79
CA ASP A 21 -12.41 16.02 5.81
C ASP A 21 -11.39 15.62 4.72
N GLY A 22 -11.78 14.79 3.75
CA GLY A 22 -10.87 14.42 2.66
C GLY A 22 -11.09 13.00 2.12
N PHE A 23 -9.99 12.39 1.67
CA PHE A 23 -9.99 11.13 0.93
C PHE A 23 -9.14 10.09 1.66
N HIS A 24 -9.74 8.97 2.03
CA HIS A 24 -9.04 7.85 2.66
C HIS A 24 -8.67 6.81 1.61
N LEU A 25 -7.40 6.42 1.60
CA LEU A 25 -6.93 5.25 0.88
C LEU A 25 -7.09 4.01 1.77
N THR A 26 -7.73 2.97 1.26
CA THR A 26 -8.02 1.75 2.00
C THR A 26 -7.81 0.52 1.13
N ILE A 27 -7.52 -0.63 1.75
CA ILE A 27 -7.41 -1.93 1.07
C ILE A 27 -8.42 -2.91 1.66
N GLY A 28 -9.27 -3.47 0.80
CA GLY A 28 -10.25 -4.48 1.17
C GLY A 28 -9.93 -5.83 0.51
N SER A 29 -10.07 -6.91 1.26
CA SER A 29 -9.93 -8.26 0.73
C SER A 29 -11.13 -8.62 -0.16
N ARG A 30 -10.89 -9.27 -1.30
CA ARG A 30 -12.00 -9.79 -2.13
C ARG A 30 -12.66 -11.02 -1.54
N VAL A 31 -11.92 -11.81 -0.74
CA VAL A 31 -12.44 -13.04 -0.14
C VAL A 31 -13.28 -12.77 1.10
N ASN A 32 -13.10 -11.63 1.76
CA ASN A 32 -13.92 -11.19 2.89
C ASN A 32 -14.38 -9.73 2.73
N PRO A 33 -15.39 -9.48 1.87
CA PRO A 33 -15.78 -8.14 1.42
C PRO A 33 -16.62 -7.33 2.43
N LEU A 34 -16.74 -7.79 3.68
CA LEU A 34 -17.62 -7.16 4.68
C LEU A 34 -17.16 -5.76 5.13
N SER A 35 -15.95 -5.33 4.75
CA SER A 35 -15.44 -4.00 5.07
C SER A 35 -14.47 -3.50 3.99
N PHE A 36 -14.30 -2.17 3.90
CA PHE A 36 -13.27 -1.53 3.08
C PHE A 36 -11.84 -1.73 3.65
N GLY A 37 -11.72 -2.52 4.72
CA GLY A 37 -10.47 -2.90 5.36
C GLY A 37 -9.75 -1.74 6.03
N ASN A 38 -8.42 -1.81 6.10
CA ASN A 38 -7.61 -0.87 6.88
C ASN A 38 -7.34 0.43 6.12
N LYS A 39 -7.29 1.56 6.85
CA LYS A 39 -6.82 2.84 6.32
C LYS A 39 -5.32 2.77 6.12
N LEU A 40 -4.88 3.01 4.89
CA LEU A 40 -3.47 3.05 4.49
C LEU A 40 -2.90 4.45 4.59
N ALA A 41 -3.67 5.45 4.13
CA ALA A 41 -3.28 6.85 4.13
C ALA A 41 -4.50 7.76 3.98
N GLU A 42 -4.32 9.05 4.20
CA GLU A 42 -5.32 10.09 4.00
C GLU A 42 -4.76 11.26 3.19
N TYR A 43 -5.60 11.88 2.37
CA TYR A 43 -5.22 12.96 1.48
C TYR A 43 -6.32 14.01 1.41
N VAL A 44 -5.94 15.28 1.30
CA VAL A 44 -6.88 16.39 1.12
C VAL A 44 -7.42 16.50 -0.31
N SER A 45 -6.74 15.89 -1.29
CA SER A 45 -7.09 15.95 -2.71
C SER A 45 -7.37 14.57 -3.28
N LEU A 46 -8.44 14.46 -4.07
CA LEU A 46 -8.80 13.22 -4.77
C LEU A 46 -7.68 12.78 -5.71
N GLY A 47 -7.06 13.71 -6.46
CA GLY A 47 -5.99 13.39 -7.39
C GLY A 47 -4.82 12.68 -6.70
N ARG A 48 -4.32 13.26 -5.60
CA ARG A 48 -3.26 12.64 -4.79
C ARG A 48 -3.65 11.28 -4.23
N ALA A 49 -4.91 11.12 -3.81
CA ALA A 49 -5.39 9.84 -3.32
C ALA A 49 -5.45 8.75 -4.41
N VAL A 50 -5.80 9.13 -5.65
CA VAL A 50 -5.78 8.21 -6.81
C VAL A 50 -4.35 7.85 -7.19
N ASP A 51 -3.45 8.82 -7.32
CA ASP A 51 -2.02 8.57 -7.58
C ASP A 51 -1.43 7.63 -6.53
N ALA A 52 -1.74 7.87 -5.26
CA ALA A 52 -1.31 7.01 -4.16
C ALA A 52 -1.91 5.60 -4.25
N ALA A 53 -3.16 5.45 -4.69
CA ALA A 53 -3.76 4.13 -4.89
C ALA A 53 -3.04 3.32 -5.96
N GLU A 54 -2.75 3.94 -7.11
CA GLU A 54 -2.03 3.29 -8.20
C GLU A 54 -0.61 2.92 -7.81
N LYS A 55 0.10 3.84 -7.13
CA LYS A 55 1.43 3.58 -6.59
C LYS A 55 1.42 2.45 -5.57
N PHE A 56 0.50 2.51 -4.60
CA PHE A 56 0.34 1.46 -3.59
C PHE A 56 0.16 0.10 -4.25
N CYS A 57 -0.65 0.00 -5.31
CA CYS A 57 -0.89 -1.29 -5.93
C CYS A 57 0.36 -1.90 -6.57
N LYS A 58 1.15 -1.08 -7.29
CA LYS A 58 2.42 -1.52 -7.90
C LYS A 58 3.39 -2.00 -6.81
N VAL A 59 3.53 -1.20 -5.76
CA VAL A 59 4.41 -1.48 -4.62
C VAL A 59 3.98 -2.72 -3.85
N TYR A 60 2.70 -2.84 -3.54
CA TYR A 60 2.16 -3.99 -2.80
C TYR A 60 2.39 -5.30 -3.54
N THR A 61 2.23 -5.28 -4.87
CA THR A 61 2.53 -6.44 -5.71
C THR A 61 4.01 -6.81 -5.59
N LEU A 62 4.91 -5.84 -5.78
CA LEU A 62 6.36 -6.07 -5.68
C LEU A 62 6.76 -6.61 -4.31
N ILE A 63 6.32 -5.97 -3.22
CA ILE A 63 6.81 -6.30 -1.87
C ILE A 63 6.37 -7.70 -1.42
N LYS A 64 5.21 -8.17 -1.91
CA LYS A 64 4.75 -9.55 -1.69
C LYS A 64 5.65 -10.57 -2.36
N GLU A 65 6.23 -10.27 -3.53
CA GLU A 65 7.21 -11.14 -4.19
C GLU A 65 8.45 -11.33 -3.31
N TYR A 66 8.80 -10.34 -2.49
CA TYR A 66 9.90 -10.41 -1.51
C TYR A 66 9.50 -11.04 -0.17
N GLY A 67 8.26 -11.54 -0.04
CA GLY A 67 7.77 -12.21 1.16
C GLY A 67 7.27 -11.29 2.28
N TYR A 68 7.09 -9.99 2.01
CA TYR A 68 6.44 -9.09 2.94
C TYR A 68 4.92 -9.27 2.89
N HIS A 69 4.26 -9.03 4.02
CA HIS A 69 2.81 -8.98 4.14
C HIS A 69 2.38 -7.63 4.72
N LEU A 70 1.14 -7.24 4.44
CA LEU A 70 0.57 -6.02 5.00
C LEU A 70 -0.09 -6.34 6.35
N GLU A 71 0.38 -5.68 7.41
CA GLU A 71 -0.25 -5.69 8.72
C GLU A 71 -0.66 -4.26 9.11
N SER A 72 -1.96 -4.04 9.30
CA SER A 72 -2.55 -2.71 9.54
C SER A 72 -2.19 -1.71 8.41
N SER A 73 -1.19 -0.85 8.64
CA SER A 73 -0.68 0.14 7.67
C SER A 73 0.84 0.00 7.46
N ASN A 74 1.41 -1.19 7.71
CA ASN A 74 2.83 -1.47 7.58
C ASN A 74 3.09 -2.72 6.75
N PHE A 75 4.15 -2.72 5.95
CA PHE A 75 4.68 -3.94 5.38
C PHE A 75 5.67 -4.58 6.34
N GLN A 76 5.44 -5.85 6.66
CA GLN A 76 6.25 -6.62 7.59
C GLN A 76 6.76 -7.90 6.94
N LYS A 77 7.97 -8.31 7.35
CA LYS A 77 8.57 -9.60 7.04
C LYS A 77 9.38 -10.01 8.27
N ASP A 78 9.34 -11.28 8.62
CA ASP A 78 10.07 -11.79 9.79
C ASP A 78 11.58 -11.50 9.65
N GLY A 79 12.20 -11.04 10.74
CA GLY A 79 13.61 -10.66 10.75
C GLY A 79 13.97 -9.38 9.99
N MET A 80 12.99 -8.67 9.40
CA MET A 80 13.20 -7.46 8.60
C MET A 80 12.57 -6.23 9.24
N GLN A 81 13.10 -5.05 8.90
CA GLN A 81 12.50 -3.79 9.33
C GLN A 81 11.11 -3.60 8.69
N SER A 82 10.15 -3.18 9.53
CA SER A 82 8.80 -2.79 9.09
C SER A 82 8.85 -1.53 8.23
N ILE A 83 8.12 -1.53 7.10
CA ILE A 83 8.04 -0.40 6.17
C ILE A 83 6.66 0.27 6.30
N PRO A 84 6.57 1.49 6.85
CA PRO A 84 5.29 2.19 7.00
C PRO A 84 4.74 2.64 5.64
N VAL A 85 3.51 2.21 5.33
CA VAL A 85 2.84 2.51 4.06
C VAL A 85 2.62 4.02 3.85
N PRO A 86 2.13 4.80 4.83
CA PRO A 86 1.90 6.23 4.62
C PRO A 86 3.15 6.98 4.16
N GLU A 87 4.30 6.73 4.81
CA GLU A 87 5.57 7.37 4.47
C GLU A 87 6.08 6.93 3.10
N LEU A 88 5.90 5.65 2.77
CA LEU A 88 6.27 5.11 1.48
C LEU A 88 5.45 5.72 0.34
N LEU A 89 4.17 5.99 0.58
CA LEU A 89 3.31 6.63 -0.41
C LEU A 89 3.62 8.11 -0.59
N ASP A 90 4.03 8.81 0.47
CA ASP A 90 4.41 10.23 0.44
C ASP A 90 5.79 10.48 -0.20
N LYS A 91 6.73 9.55 -0.07
CA LYS A 91 8.06 9.66 -0.70
C LYS A 91 7.98 9.54 -2.22
N ASP A 92 8.74 10.35 -2.96
CA ASP A 92 8.89 10.18 -4.42
C ASP A 92 9.88 9.03 -4.73
N ILE A 93 9.56 7.82 -4.26
CA ILE A 93 10.33 6.61 -4.56
C ILE A 93 9.72 5.90 -5.77
N SER A 94 10.54 5.64 -6.78
CA SER A 94 10.15 4.85 -7.92
C SER A 94 10.00 3.37 -7.53
N VAL A 95 9.26 2.60 -8.33
CA VAL A 95 9.16 1.14 -8.12
C VAL A 95 10.54 0.47 -8.28
N GLU A 96 11.42 1.04 -9.11
CA GLU A 96 12.78 0.55 -9.33
C GLU A 96 13.69 0.80 -8.12
N ASP A 97 13.66 2.01 -7.57
CA ASP A 97 14.38 2.34 -6.32
C ASP A 97 13.91 1.45 -5.17
N MET A 98 12.60 1.18 -5.10
CA MET A 98 12.06 0.30 -4.08
C MET A 98 12.54 -1.14 -4.27
N ARG A 99 12.63 -1.62 -5.51
CA ARG A 99 13.19 -2.93 -5.82
C ARG A 99 14.66 -3.02 -5.39
N ASP A 100 15.47 -2.00 -5.68
CA ASP A 100 16.87 -1.93 -5.24
C ASP A 100 17.01 -1.95 -3.71
N MET A 101 16.15 -1.20 -2.99
CA MET A 101 16.11 -1.24 -1.53
C MET A 101 15.76 -2.63 -0.99
N LEU A 102 14.80 -3.33 -1.61
CA LEU A 102 14.39 -4.67 -1.19
C LEU A 102 15.47 -5.72 -1.48
N ASP A 103 16.13 -5.62 -2.64
CA ASP A 103 17.23 -6.51 -3.04
C ASP A 103 18.41 -6.40 -2.07
N LYS A 104 18.82 -5.17 -1.74
CA LYS A 104 19.86 -4.91 -0.72
C LYS A 104 19.51 -5.50 0.65
N ASN A 105 18.25 -5.39 1.07
CA ASN A 105 17.82 -5.98 2.32
C ASN A 105 17.83 -7.51 2.26
N ALA A 106 17.37 -8.14 1.17
CA ALA A 106 17.43 -9.59 1.01
C ALA A 106 18.87 -10.12 1.13
N LEU A 107 19.82 -9.49 0.43
CA LEU A 107 21.24 -9.88 0.45
C LEU A 107 21.91 -9.77 1.84
N LEU A 108 21.50 -8.80 2.66
CA LEU A 108 22.07 -8.60 4.01
C LEU A 108 21.57 -9.62 5.04
N HIS A 109 20.44 -10.28 4.78
CA HIS A 109 19.79 -11.20 5.71
C HIS A 109 19.85 -12.67 5.26
N GLU A 110 20.38 -12.94 4.06
CA GLU A 110 20.67 -14.28 3.52
C GLU A 110 22.16 -14.67 3.63
N ALA A 111 22.99 -13.83 4.26
CA ALA A 111 24.43 -14.04 4.50
C ALA A 111 24.74 -14.31 5.98
#